data_AF-A0A2S5IYK6-F1
#
_entry.id   AF-A0A2S5IYK6-F1
#
_cell.length_a   1.000
_cell.length_b   1.000
_cell.length_c   1.000
_cell.angle_alpha   90.00
_cell.angle_beta   90.00
_cell.angle_gamma   90.00
#
_symmetry.space_group_name_H-M   'P 1'
#
loop_
_entity.id
_entity.type
_entity.pdbx_description
1 polymer ?
#
loop_
_entity_poly.entity_id
_entity_poly.type
_entity_poly.pdbx_seq_one_letter_code
_entity_poly.pdbx_strand_id
1 'polypeptide(L)'
;MSHEPTTAKQPSHAGEGHLVENVVVFVVIFGAFLLGIYLLNWLTLETVWPMAAIVVISFLAFFIPQGILGRSDTGYNLAEGKQTDEKSTSAAVGS
;
A
#
# COMPACT_ATOMS: atom_id res chain seq x y z
N MET A 1 22.87 38.88 -10.32
CA MET A 1 22.66 37.53 -9.75
C MET A 1 21.34 37.03 -10.29
N SER A 2 21.40 36.19 -11.32
CA SER A 2 20.25 35.63 -12.03
C SER A 2 19.72 34.43 -11.25
N HIS A 3 18.47 34.50 -10.80
CA HIS A 3 17.78 33.37 -10.19
C HIS A 3 17.48 32.32 -11.27
N GLU A 4 18.10 31.15 -11.19
CA GLU A 4 17.65 29.97 -11.92
C GLU A 4 16.44 29.37 -11.17
N PRO A 5 15.27 29.19 -11.83
CA PRO A 5 14.18 28.44 -11.23
C PRO A 5 14.56 26.96 -11.26
N THR A 6 14.95 26.41 -10.11
CA THR A 6 15.02 24.96 -9.91
C THR A 6 13.64 24.39 -10.18
N THR A 7 13.49 23.80 -11.37
CA THR A 7 12.28 23.08 -11.77
C THR A 7 12.12 21.93 -10.79
N ALA A 8 11.27 22.12 -9.78
CA ALA A 8 10.81 21.05 -8.91
C ALA A 8 10.12 20.03 -9.81
N LYS A 9 10.81 18.92 -10.10
CA LYS A 9 10.25 17.79 -10.82
C LYS A 9 9.12 17.25 -9.96
N GLN A 10 7.88 17.64 -10.28
CA GLN A 10 6.72 17.08 -9.60
C GLN A 10 6.75 15.56 -9.77
N PRO A 11 6.50 14.78 -8.70
CA PRO A 11 6.36 13.33 -8.84
C PRO A 11 5.23 13.08 -9.85
N SER A 12 5.59 12.56 -11.02
CA SER A 12 4.71 12.58 -12.18
C SER A 12 3.47 11.70 -11.99
N HIS A 13 3.49 10.69 -11.13
CA HIS A 13 2.31 9.88 -10.83
C HIS A 13 2.34 9.29 -9.41
N ALA A 14 1.21 9.40 -8.71
CA ALA A 14 0.93 8.64 -7.50
C ALA A 14 0.92 7.15 -7.86
N GLY A 15 2.03 6.46 -7.61
CA GLY A 15 2.18 5.02 -7.92
C GLY A 15 3.51 4.63 -8.58
N GLU A 16 4.37 5.59 -8.92
CA GLU A 16 5.70 5.31 -9.50
C GLU A 16 6.61 4.70 -8.43
N GLY A 17 6.59 3.37 -8.33
CA GLY A 17 7.30 2.58 -7.31
C GLY A 17 6.48 1.43 -6.69
N HIS A 18 5.14 1.49 -6.77
CA HIS A 18 4.24 0.54 -6.12
C HIS A 18 3.40 -0.30 -7.09
N LEU A 19 3.72 -0.29 -8.39
CA LEU A 19 2.95 -1.05 -9.40
C LEU A 19 2.95 -2.55 -9.09
N VAL A 20 4.11 -3.12 -8.78
CA VAL A 20 4.24 -4.55 -8.46
C VAL A 20 3.45 -4.89 -7.20
N GLU A 21 3.56 -4.06 -6.16
CA GLU A 21 2.82 -4.22 -4.91
C GLU A 21 1.30 -4.17 -5.14
N ASN A 22 0.83 -3.19 -5.91
CA ASN A 22 -0.58 -3.04 -6.24
C ASN A 22 -1.10 -4.24 -7.05
N VAL A 23 -0.32 -4.74 -8.01
CA VAL A 23 -0.67 -5.94 -8.78
C VAL A 23 -0.74 -7.19 -7.87
N VAL A 24 0.20 -7.37 -6.95
CA VAL A 24 0.17 -8.49 -6.00
C VAL A 24 -1.07 -8.41 -5.11
N VAL A 25 -1.36 -7.24 -4.53
CA VAL A 25 -2.56 -7.02 -3.70
C VAL A 25 -3.83 -7.30 -4.51
N PHE A 26 -3.89 -6.81 -5.75
CA PHE A 26 -5.01 -7.06 -6.65
C PHE A 26 -5.22 -8.57 -6.88
N VAL A 27 -4.17 -9.31 -7.24
CA VAL A 27 -4.27 -10.75 -7.50
C VAL A 27 -4.71 -11.51 -6.25
N VAL A 28 -4.23 -11.13 -5.07
CA VAL A 28 -4.63 -11.76 -3.80
C VAL A 28 -6.11 -11.54 -3.51
N ILE A 29 -6.59 -10.29 -3.57
CA ILE A 29 -8.01 -9.98 -3.30
C ILE A 29 -8.91 -10.60 -4.37
N PHE A 30 -8.51 -10.50 -5.64
CA PHE A 30 -9.28 -11.05 -6.75
C PHE A 30 -9.34 -12.58 -6.69
N GLY A 31 -8.22 -13.24 -6.36
CA GLY A 31 -8.19 -14.69 -6.14
C GLY A 31 -9.06 -15.13 -4.97
N ALA A 32 -9.02 -14.40 -3.85
CA ALA A 32 -9.88 -14.64 -2.70
C ALA A 32 -11.38 -14.49 -3.05
N PHE A 33 -11.71 -13.49 -3.87
CA PHE A 33 -13.07 -13.29 -4.37
C PHE A 33 -13.56 -14.45 -5.25
N LEU A 34 -12.75 -14.87 -6.24
CA LEU A 34 -13.08 -16.01 -7.10
C LEU A 34 -13.21 -17.30 -6.30
N LEU A 35 -12.34 -17.51 -5.30
CA LEU A 35 -12.42 -18.64 -4.39
C LEU A 35 -13.73 -18.59 -3.59
N GLY A 36 -14.13 -17.42 -3.09
CA GLY A 36 -15.42 -17.22 -2.43
C GLY A 36 -16.61 -17.61 -3.31
N ILE A 37 -16.62 -17.18 -4.59
CA ILE A 37 -17.65 -17.59 -5.55
C ILE A 37 -17.64 -19.11 -5.75
N TYR A 38 -16.47 -19.71 -5.91
CA TYR A 38 -16.34 -21.15 -6.11
C TYR A 38 -16.89 -21.95 -4.92
N LEU A 39 -16.65 -21.46 -3.70
CA LEU A 39 -17.16 -22.07 -2.46
C LEU A 39 -18.69 -22.09 -2.38
N LEU A 40 -19.38 -21.15 -3.03
CA LEU A 40 -20.84 -21.15 -3.09
C LEU A 40 -21.41 -22.38 -3.80
N ASN A 41 -20.66 -23.05 -4.69
CA ASN A 41 -21.13 -24.28 -5.33
C ASN A 41 -21.37 -25.42 -4.34
N TRP A 42 -20.67 -25.43 -3.20
CA TRP A 42 -20.84 -26.46 -2.17
C TRP A 42 -21.69 -26.00 -1.00
N LEU A 43 -22.11 -24.74 -0.98
CA LEU A 43 -22.91 -24.19 0.09
C LEU A 43 -24.34 -24.73 -0.01
N THR A 44 -24.68 -25.65 0.88
CA THR A 44 -26.02 -26.21 1.03
C THR A 44 -26.46 -26.14 2.49
N LEU A 45 -27.74 -26.32 2.77
CA LEU A 45 -28.26 -26.33 4.15
C LEU A 45 -27.71 -27.50 4.98
N GLU A 46 -27.29 -28.58 4.33
CA GLU A 46 -26.65 -29.73 4.98
C GLU A 46 -25.13 -29.49 5.17
N THR A 47 -24.52 -28.75 4.25
CA THR A 47 -23.06 -28.57 4.17
C THR A 47 -22.69 -27.12 4.46
N VAL A 48 -22.49 -26.80 5.75
CA VAL A 48 -22.32 -25.42 6.24
C VAL A 48 -20.86 -24.94 6.23
N TRP A 49 -19.88 -25.85 6.18
CA TRP A 49 -18.45 -25.50 6.21
C TRP A 49 -18.01 -24.49 5.12
N PRO A 50 -18.57 -24.46 3.89
CA PRO A 50 -18.20 -23.47 2.89
C PRO A 50 -18.52 -22.06 3.36
N MET A 51 -19.55 -21.89 4.18
CA MET A 51 -19.90 -20.60 4.76
C MET A 51 -18.82 -20.12 5.73
N ALA A 52 -18.33 -21.00 6.61
CA ALA A 52 -17.23 -20.68 7.51
C ALA A 52 -15.95 -20.33 6.73
N ALA A 53 -15.65 -21.09 5.68
CA ALA A 53 -14.48 -20.84 4.83
C ALA A 53 -14.57 -19.49 4.08
N ILE A 54 -15.74 -19.11 3.56
CA ILE A 54 -15.96 -17.79 2.93
C ILE A 54 -15.71 -16.66 3.94
N VAL A 55 -16.15 -16.80 5.20
CA VAL A 55 -15.92 -15.79 6.25
C VAL A 55 -14.43 -15.62 6.54
N VAL A 56 -13.69 -16.74 6.68
CA VAL A 56 -12.24 -16.70 6.93
C VAL A 56 -11.49 -16.10 5.74
N ILE A 57 -11.82 -16.50 4.51
CA ILE A 57 -11.23 -15.93 3.30
C ILE A 57 -11.50 -14.44 3.20
N SER A 58 -12.73 -14.01 3.50
CA SER A 58 -13.09 -12.59 3.50
C SER A 58 -12.24 -11.83 4.51
N PHE A 59 -12.10 -12.34 5.73
CA PHE A 59 -11.25 -11.72 6.75
C PHE A 59 -9.79 -11.59 6.28
N LEU A 60 -9.22 -12.65 5.71
CA LEU A 60 -7.85 -12.65 5.19
C LEU A 60 -7.69 -11.68 4.01
N ALA A 61 -8.69 -11.56 3.14
CA ALA A 61 -8.69 -10.63 2.02
C ALA A 61 -8.65 -9.16 2.47
N PHE A 62 -9.15 -8.85 3.67
CA PHE A 62 -9.00 -7.52 4.27
C PHE A 62 -7.69 -7.36 5.06
N PHE A 63 -7.24 -8.41 5.76
CA PHE A 63 -6.07 -8.34 6.63
C PHE A 63 -4.73 -8.30 5.86
N ILE A 64 -4.60 -9.05 4.76
CA ILE A 64 -3.35 -9.12 3.99
C ILE A 64 -2.99 -7.76 3.36
N PRO A 65 -3.90 -7.05 2.68
CA PRO A 65 -3.61 -5.72 2.15
C PRO A 65 -3.23 -4.71 3.23
N GLN A 66 -3.85 -4.77 4.42
CA GLN A 66 -3.48 -3.89 5.54
C GLN A 66 -2.03 -4.08 5.99
N GLY A 67 -1.53 -5.33 5.99
CA GLY A 67 -0.14 -5.61 6.35
C GLY A 67 0.90 -5.19 5.30
N ILE A 68 0.48 -5.08 4.04
CA ILE A 68 1.34 -4.70 2.90
C ILE A 68 1.31 -3.17 2.72
N LEU A 69 0.11 -2.60 2.57
CA LEU A 69 -0.12 -1.15 2.38
C LEU A 69 0.28 -0.30 3.59
N GLY A 70 0.31 -0.88 4.80
CA GLY A 70 0.77 -0.18 6.01
C GLY A 70 2.30 -0.01 6.09
N ARG A 71 3.08 -0.68 5.22
CA ARG A 71 4.55 -0.61 5.20
C ARG A 71 5.11 0.28 4.10
N SER A 72 4.32 0.60 3.09
CA SER A 72 4.74 1.26 1.86
C SER A 72 5.14 2.73 2.01
N ASP A 73 4.68 3.45 3.03
CA ASP A 73 4.90 4.91 3.15
C ASP A 73 6.08 5.37 4.04
N THR A 74 6.76 4.47 4.78
CA THR A 74 7.64 4.93 5.89
C THR A 74 9.07 4.37 5.89
N GLY A 75 9.35 3.26 5.20
CA GLY A 75 10.62 2.54 5.41
C GLY A 75 11.87 3.23 4.84
N TYR A 76 11.83 3.67 3.59
CA TYR A 76 13.04 4.08 2.87
C TYR A 76 13.44 5.54 3.18
N ASN A 77 12.48 6.47 3.14
CA ASN A 77 12.76 7.89 3.28
C ASN A 77 13.04 8.35 4.73
N LEU A 78 12.61 7.59 5.75
CA LEU A 78 12.89 7.92 7.15
C LEU A 78 14.17 7.27 7.69
N ALA A 79 14.56 6.10 7.19
CA ALA A 79 15.79 5.41 7.60
C ALA A 79 17.06 6.02 6.99
N GLU A 80 16.96 6.67 5.83
CA GLU A 80 18.08 7.41 5.22
C GLU A 80 18.38 8.76 5.89
N GLY A 81 17.58 9.19 6.88
CA GLY A 81 17.88 10.39 7.67
C GLY A 81 17.97 11.67 6.85
N LYS A 82 17.45 11.69 5.61
CA LYS A 82 17.38 12.90 4.78
C LYS A 82 16.19 13.76 5.22
N GLN A 83 16.27 14.25 6.46
CA GLN A 83 15.72 15.57 6.73
C GLN A 83 16.54 16.51 5.85
N THR A 84 15.93 16.91 4.74
CA THR A 84 16.36 18.03 3.91
C THR A 84 17.06 19.07 4.77
N ASP A 85 18.31 19.39 4.42
CA ASP A 85 19.17 20.43 5.00
C ASP A 85 18.56 21.86 4.96
N GLU A 86 17.25 21.99 4.79
CA GLU A 86 16.55 23.28 4.68
C GLU A 86 16.08 23.82 6.04
N LYS A 87 16.11 23.01 7.11
CA LYS A 87 15.77 23.50 8.46
C LYS A 87 16.96 24.04 9.26
N SER A 88 18.19 23.81 8.80
CA SER A 88 19.41 24.28 9.49
C SER A 88 19.81 25.70 9.07
N THR A 89 19.35 26.18 7.92
CA THR A 89 19.66 27.54 7.41
C THR A 89 18.66 28.62 7.88
N SER A 90 17.55 28.30 8.56
CA SER A 90 16.69 29.37 9.14
C SER A 90 16.97 29.65 10.62
N ALA A 91 17.68 28.77 11.32
CA ALA A 91 18.04 28.97 12.73
C ALA A 91 19.47 29.53 12.93
N ALA A 92 20.25 29.64 11.86
CA ALA A 92 21.66 30.06 11.88
C ALA A 92 21.93 31.38 11.12
N VAL A 93 20.95 32.27 11.07
CA VAL A 93 21.18 33.72 10.87
C VAL A 93 20.84 34.34 12.22
N GLY A 94 21.79 34.53 13.12
CA GLY A 94 22.79 35.58 13.05
C GLY A 94 22.55 36.45 14.29
N SER A 95 23.61 36.71 15.05
CA SER A 95 23.62 37.52 16.28
C SER A 95 22.99 38.90 16.14
#